data_AF-A0A5B6VUJ2-F1
#
_entry.id   AF-A0A5B6VUJ2-F1
#
_cell.length_a   1.000
_cell.length_b   1.000
_cell.length_c   1.000
_cell.angle_alpha   90.00
_cell.angle_beta   90.00
_cell.angle_gamma   90.00
#
_symmetry.space_group_name_H-M   'P 1'
#
loop_
_entity.id
_entity.type
_entity.pdbx_description
1 polymer ?
#
loop_
_entity_poly.entity_id
_entity_poly.type
_entity_poly.pdbx_seq_one_letter_code
_entity_poly.pdbx_strand_id
1 'polypeptide(L)'
;MSSNQARAESEEAKSTAQASVQRAASSSSRRPVSEGREEFRAIAEDDLERTEFWSENTIRALDELSCTPVECLKCAISLLKETTYQWWNTLIFVVPREKCYMGVFQTGFRKKYINQRFLDQKKKEFLVLKQENMIVFEYEQEFVQLSKYARE
;
A
#
# COMPACT_ATOMS: atom_id res chain seq x y z
N MET A 1 21.47 -52.10 -40.84
CA MET A 1 21.85 -50.70 -40.58
C MET A 1 20.91 -50.09 -39.53
N SER A 2 20.83 -50.65 -38.31
CA SER A 2 19.66 -50.39 -37.41
C SER A 2 19.99 -50.16 -35.93
N SER A 3 21.20 -49.77 -35.56
CA SER A 3 21.53 -49.52 -34.13
C SER A 3 21.79 -48.05 -33.78
N ASN A 4 22.19 -47.21 -34.75
CA ASN A 4 22.53 -45.80 -34.48
C ASN A 4 21.33 -44.86 -34.65
N GLN A 5 20.33 -45.25 -35.43
CA GLN A 5 19.09 -44.48 -35.65
C GLN A 5 18.25 -44.39 -34.37
N ALA A 6 18.09 -45.51 -33.65
CA ALA A 6 17.31 -45.56 -32.41
C ALA A 6 17.93 -44.76 -31.25
N ARG A 7 19.27 -44.58 -31.26
CA ARG A 7 19.97 -43.79 -30.25
C ARG A 7 19.80 -42.28 -30.48
N ALA A 8 19.83 -41.84 -31.75
CA ALA A 8 19.61 -40.45 -32.12
C ALA A 8 18.18 -40.00 -31.80
N GLU A 9 17.18 -40.84 -32.08
CA GLU A 9 15.77 -40.57 -31.81
C GLU A 9 15.47 -40.46 -30.29
N SER A 10 16.20 -41.21 -29.45
CA SER A 10 16.05 -41.16 -27.99
C SER A 10 16.69 -39.91 -27.35
N GLU A 11 17.80 -39.43 -27.91
CA GLU A 11 18.48 -38.21 -27.44
C GLU A 11 17.72 -36.94 -27.89
N GLU A 12 17.15 -36.94 -29.10
CA GLU A 12 16.31 -35.84 -29.59
C GLU A 12 15.02 -35.73 -28.76
N ALA A 13 14.32 -36.84 -28.50
CA ALA A 13 13.10 -36.85 -27.69
C ALA A 13 13.32 -36.36 -26.25
N LYS A 14 14.49 -36.64 -25.65
CA LYS A 14 14.87 -36.11 -24.33
C LYS A 14 15.13 -34.60 -24.37
N SER A 15 15.80 -34.11 -25.43
CA SER A 15 16.05 -32.68 -25.64
C SER A 15 14.75 -31.89 -25.85
N THR A 16 13.80 -32.42 -26.63
CA THR A 16 12.50 -31.77 -26.86
C THR A 16 11.63 -31.76 -25.60
N ALA A 17 11.68 -32.82 -24.79
CA ALA A 17 10.96 -32.88 -23.51
C ALA A 17 11.51 -31.86 -22.51
N GLN A 18 12.84 -31.72 -22.38
CA GLN A 18 13.45 -30.73 -21.49
C GLN A 18 13.15 -29.28 -21.93
N ALA A 19 13.18 -29.00 -23.23
CA ALA A 19 12.84 -27.69 -23.77
C ALA A 19 11.35 -27.33 -23.53
N SER A 20 10.46 -28.32 -23.53
CA SER A 20 9.02 -28.14 -23.27
C SER A 20 8.73 -27.84 -21.80
N VAL A 21 9.45 -28.48 -20.87
CA VAL A 21 9.32 -28.25 -19.43
C VAL A 21 9.90 -26.88 -19.02
N GLN A 22 11.00 -26.43 -19.62
CA GLN A 22 11.58 -25.10 -19.36
C GLN A 22 10.71 -23.95 -19.91
N ARG A 23 9.97 -24.17 -21.01
CA ARG A 23 9.02 -23.19 -21.54
C ARG A 23 7.78 -23.03 -20.66
N ALA A 24 7.30 -24.12 -20.05
CA ALA A 24 6.20 -24.10 -19.09
C ALA A 24 6.57 -23.40 -17.75
N ALA A 25 7.86 -23.40 -17.37
CA ALA A 25 8.33 -22.68 -16.19
C ALA A 25 8.47 -21.15 -16.40
N SER A 26 8.38 -20.67 -17.64
CA SER A 26 8.53 -19.25 -17.99
C SER A 26 7.20 -18.55 -18.32
N SER A 27 6.10 -19.29 -18.41
CA SER A 27 4.78 -18.71 -18.65
C SER A 27 4.11 -18.32 -17.34
N SER A 28 4.31 -17.05 -16.98
CA SER A 28 3.29 -16.25 -16.29
C SER A 28 2.89 -16.78 -14.90
N SER A 29 3.74 -16.52 -13.90
CA SER A 29 3.23 -16.12 -12.59
C SER A 29 2.57 -14.75 -12.74
N ARG A 30 1.46 -14.69 -13.49
CA ARG A 30 0.50 -13.62 -13.37
C ARG A 30 -0.17 -13.87 -12.02
N ARG A 31 0.35 -13.20 -11.00
CA ARG A 31 -0.38 -13.03 -9.75
C ARG A 31 -1.79 -12.54 -10.13
N PRO A 32 -2.85 -13.08 -9.52
CA PRO A 32 -4.17 -12.48 -9.65
C PRO A 32 -4.02 -11.00 -9.29
N VAL A 33 -4.47 -10.12 -10.18
CA VAL A 33 -4.75 -8.73 -9.82
C VAL A 33 -5.78 -8.82 -8.70
N SER A 34 -5.34 -8.63 -7.47
CA SER A 34 -6.20 -8.47 -6.31
C SER A 34 -7.03 -7.21 -6.58
N GLU A 35 -8.31 -7.40 -6.81
CA GLU A 35 -9.29 -6.33 -6.99
C GLU A 35 -9.11 -5.26 -5.89
N GLY A 36 -8.73 -4.05 -6.32
CA GLY A 36 -9.06 -2.76 -5.72
C GLY A 36 -8.76 -2.49 -4.25
N ARG A 37 -8.10 -3.39 -3.51
CA ARG A 37 -7.88 -3.26 -2.08
C ARG A 37 -6.40 -3.05 -1.81
N GLU A 38 -5.96 -1.79 -1.81
CA GLU A 38 -4.57 -1.45 -1.51
C GLU A 38 -4.24 -1.82 -0.05
N GLU A 39 -3.40 -2.83 0.11
CA GLU A 39 -2.94 -3.31 1.41
C GLU A 39 -1.77 -2.46 1.92
N PHE A 40 -1.68 -2.22 3.24
CA PHE A 40 -0.58 -1.45 3.82
C PHE A 40 0.48 -2.32 4.50
N ARG A 41 1.73 -2.08 4.10
CA ARG A 41 2.93 -2.70 4.66
C ARG A 41 3.95 -1.60 4.94
N ALA A 42 4.37 -1.46 6.19
CA ALA A 42 5.43 -0.53 6.53
C ALA A 42 6.80 -1.17 6.23
N ILE A 43 7.56 -0.59 5.28
CA ILE A 43 8.98 -0.88 5.07
C ILE A 43 9.79 0.24 5.76
N ALA A 44 10.97 -0.06 6.30
CA ALA A 44 11.73 0.79 7.23
C ALA A 44 12.11 2.20 6.75
N GLU A 45 12.01 2.46 5.45
CA GLU A 45 12.28 3.75 4.78
C GLU A 45 11.17 4.13 3.78
N ASP A 46 9.97 3.55 3.91
CA ASP A 46 8.92 3.78 2.92
C ASP A 46 8.39 5.21 2.97
N ASP A 47 8.02 5.68 1.78
CA ASP A 47 7.57 7.02 1.46
C ASP A 47 6.43 7.47 2.39
N LEU A 48 6.70 8.49 3.21
CA LEU A 48 5.72 9.06 4.14
C LEU A 48 4.49 9.59 3.39
N GLU A 49 4.68 10.00 2.14
CA GLU A 49 3.62 10.40 1.24
C GLU A 49 2.76 9.19 0.84
N ARG A 50 3.37 8.06 0.47
CA ARG A 50 2.64 6.80 0.23
C ARG A 50 1.87 6.33 1.46
N THR A 51 2.47 6.44 2.65
CA THR A 51 1.83 6.06 3.91
C THR A 51 0.61 6.92 4.21
N GLU A 52 0.74 8.23 4.05
CA GLU A 52 -0.38 9.14 4.25
C GLU A 52 -1.45 8.92 3.18
N PHE A 53 -1.06 8.84 1.90
CA PHE A 53 -1.95 8.57 0.77
C PHE A 53 -2.77 7.30 1.00
N TRP A 54 -2.14 6.22 1.43
CA TRP A 54 -2.85 4.99 1.77
C TRP A 54 -3.90 5.23 2.86
N SER A 55 -3.54 5.96 3.92
CA SER A 55 -4.46 6.22 5.04
C SER A 55 -5.66 7.07 4.61
N GLU A 56 -5.44 8.10 3.78
CA GLU A 56 -6.49 8.98 3.28
C GLU A 56 -7.43 8.27 2.30
N ASN A 57 -6.87 7.47 1.38
CA ASN A 57 -7.67 6.66 0.47
C ASN A 57 -8.52 5.63 1.21
N THR A 58 -7.95 4.99 2.23
CA THR A 58 -8.69 4.03 3.04
C THR A 58 -9.84 4.72 3.76
N ILE A 59 -9.62 5.88 4.38
CA ILE A 59 -10.68 6.64 5.06
C ILE A 59 -11.77 7.02 4.06
N ARG A 60 -11.40 7.59 2.91
CA ARG A 60 -12.35 7.97 1.85
C ARG A 60 -13.18 6.78 1.38
N ALA A 61 -12.54 5.65 1.08
CA ALA A 61 -13.24 4.44 0.65
C ALA A 61 -14.20 3.92 1.73
N LEU A 62 -13.84 4.03 3.02
CA LEU A 62 -14.72 3.61 4.12
C LEU A 62 -15.91 4.56 4.32
N ASP A 63 -15.71 5.87 4.10
CA ASP A 63 -16.79 6.87 4.16
C ASP A 63 -17.79 6.65 3.01
N GLU A 64 -17.32 6.35 1.80
CA GLU A 64 -18.17 6.03 0.63
C GLU A 64 -19.03 4.79 0.86
N LEU A 65 -18.51 3.81 1.59
CA LEU A 65 -19.23 2.58 1.94
C LEU A 65 -20.34 2.77 2.98
N SER A 66 -20.57 3.99 3.49
CA SER A 66 -21.59 4.31 4.50
C SER A 66 -21.54 3.39 5.73
N CYS A 67 -20.33 2.93 6.08
CA CYS A 67 -20.10 2.00 7.17
C CYS A 67 -20.30 2.69 8.53
N THR A 68 -20.77 1.94 9.53
CA THR A 68 -20.76 2.45 10.91
C THR A 68 -19.31 2.59 11.39
N PRO A 69 -19.00 3.49 12.35
CA PRO A 69 -17.62 3.68 12.83
C PRO A 69 -16.94 2.39 13.31
N VAL A 70 -17.72 1.43 13.84
CA VAL A 70 -17.24 0.12 14.28
C VAL A 70 -16.90 -0.79 13.09
N GLU A 71 -17.69 -0.76 12.03
CA GLU A 71 -17.43 -1.50 10.78
C GLU A 71 -16.25 -0.90 10.02
N CYS A 72 -16.17 0.43 9.92
CA CYS A 72 -15.03 1.12 9.32
C CYS A 72 -13.73 0.71 10.02
N LEU A 73 -13.73 0.66 11.35
CA LEU A 73 -12.57 0.24 12.13
C LEU A 73 -12.18 -1.22 11.82
N LYS A 74 -13.15 -2.15 11.81
CA LYS A 74 -12.87 -3.55 11.43
C LYS A 74 -12.29 -3.67 10.02
N CYS A 75 -12.84 -2.92 9.06
CA CYS A 75 -12.34 -2.88 7.69
C CYS A 75 -10.92 -2.31 7.63
N ALA A 76 -10.64 -1.18 8.29
CA ALA A 76 -9.30 -0.59 8.35
C ALA A 76 -8.27 -1.56 8.93
N ILE A 77 -8.61 -2.26 10.03
CA ILE A 77 -7.73 -3.25 10.66
C ILE A 77 -7.45 -4.42 9.71
N SER A 78 -8.45 -4.87 8.96
CA SER A 78 -8.29 -5.98 8.00
C SER A 78 -7.38 -5.64 6.80
N LEU A 79 -7.10 -4.35 6.57
CA LEU A 79 -6.19 -3.89 5.52
C LEU A 79 -4.73 -3.83 5.98
N LEU A 80 -4.48 -3.89 7.30
CA LEU A 80 -3.14 -3.87 7.86
C LEU A 80 -2.44 -5.20 7.61
N LYS A 81 -1.14 -5.15 7.30
CA LYS A 81 -0.30 -6.35 7.18
C LYS A 81 0.86 -6.33 8.16
N GLU A 82 1.31 -7.53 8.51
CA GLU A 82 2.58 -7.79 9.20
C GLU A 82 2.81 -6.91 10.44
N THR A 83 3.85 -6.09 10.40
CA THR A 83 4.30 -5.23 11.50
C THR A 83 3.25 -4.20 11.90
N THR A 84 2.45 -3.72 10.94
CA THR A 84 1.37 -2.77 11.21
C THR A 84 0.19 -3.41 11.92
N TYR A 85 -0.17 -4.63 11.51
CA TYR A 85 -1.22 -5.39 12.21
C TYR A 85 -0.77 -5.78 13.63
N GLN A 86 0.48 -6.19 13.80
CA GLN A 86 1.06 -6.49 15.12
C GLN A 86 1.06 -5.25 16.03
N TRP A 87 1.46 -4.09 15.50
CA TRP A 87 1.39 -2.84 16.25
C TRP A 87 -0.03 -2.51 16.71
N TRP A 88 -1.02 -2.65 15.84
CA TRP A 88 -2.42 -2.42 16.20
C TRP A 88 -2.89 -3.36 17.31
N ASN A 89 -2.53 -4.64 17.26
CA ASN A 89 -2.85 -5.60 18.32
C ASN A 89 -2.25 -5.18 19.66
N THR A 90 -1.00 -4.71 19.70
CA THR A 90 -0.39 -4.19 20.93
C THR A 90 -1.13 -2.96 21.46
N LEU A 91 -1.56 -2.06 20.57
CA LEU A 91 -2.28 -0.84 20.95
C LEU A 91 -3.63 -1.14 21.62
N ILE A 92 -4.40 -2.11 21.10
CA ILE A 92 -5.69 -2.51 21.69
C ILE A 92 -5.56 -3.24 23.03
N PHE A 93 -4.37 -3.74 23.40
CA PHE A 93 -4.11 -4.22 24.74
C PHE A 93 -3.92 -3.09 25.76
N VAL A 94 -3.45 -1.92 25.29
CA VAL A 94 -3.18 -0.75 26.13
C VAL A 94 -4.41 0.17 26.21
N VAL A 95 -5.20 0.25 25.13
CA VAL A 95 -6.42 1.06 25.07
C VAL A 95 -7.64 0.17 25.37
N PRO A 96 -8.48 0.50 26.37
CA PRO A 96 -9.71 -0.25 26.64
C PRO A 96 -10.58 -0.37 25.40
N ARG A 97 -11.16 -1.55 25.16
CA ARG A 97 -11.93 -1.86 23.95
C ARG A 97 -13.12 -0.91 23.75
N GLU A 98 -13.70 -0.41 24.83
CA GLU A 98 -14.81 0.54 24.83
C GLU A 98 -14.41 1.93 24.33
N LYS A 99 -13.11 2.23 24.30
CA LYS A 99 -12.53 3.49 23.81
C LYS A 99 -11.89 3.34 22.43
N CYS A 100 -11.89 2.15 21.85
CA CYS A 100 -11.35 1.92 20.51
C CYS A 100 -12.38 2.29 19.45
N TYR A 101 -12.30 3.51 18.94
CA TYR A 101 -13.06 3.98 17.79
C TYR A 101 -12.11 4.43 16.66
N MET A 102 -12.65 4.67 15.47
CA MET A 102 -11.89 5.06 14.27
C MET A 102 -10.88 6.20 14.52
N GLY A 103 -11.21 7.18 15.35
CA GLY A 103 -10.29 8.28 15.70
C GLY A 103 -9.02 7.82 16.42
N VAL A 104 -9.10 6.82 17.31
CA VAL A 104 -7.91 6.25 17.97
C VAL A 104 -6.99 5.56 16.97
N PHE A 105 -7.57 4.85 16.00
CA PHE A 105 -6.81 4.26 14.89
C PHE A 105 -6.08 5.33 14.09
N GLN A 106 -6.80 6.36 13.62
CA GLN A 106 -6.22 7.43 12.82
C GLN A 106 -5.11 8.18 13.57
N THR A 107 -5.35 8.60 14.82
CA THR A 107 -4.35 9.31 15.62
C THR A 107 -3.14 8.42 15.92
N GLY A 108 -3.37 7.15 16.31
CA GLY A 108 -2.30 6.20 16.59
C GLY A 108 -1.46 5.91 15.33
N PHE A 109 -2.11 5.71 14.20
CA PHE A 109 -1.46 5.39 12.92
C PHE A 109 -0.62 6.57 12.44
N ARG A 110 -1.19 7.79 12.43
CA ARG A 110 -0.45 9.01 12.11
C ARG A 110 0.76 9.17 13.02
N LYS A 111 0.60 9.06 14.34
CA LYS A 111 1.72 9.19 15.29
C LYS A 111 2.81 8.11 15.11
N LYS A 112 2.43 6.90 14.70
CA LYS A 112 3.35 5.77 14.55
C LYS A 112 4.17 5.86 13.26
N TYR A 113 3.54 6.26 12.16
CA TYR A 113 4.13 6.16 10.83
C TYR A 113 4.42 7.51 10.17
N ILE A 114 3.69 8.57 10.53
CA ILE A 114 3.93 9.92 10.03
C ILE A 114 4.77 10.67 11.07
N ASN A 115 6.02 10.98 10.71
CA ASN A 115 6.92 11.66 11.63
C ASN A 115 6.63 13.17 11.69
N GLN A 116 6.95 13.80 12.82
CA GLN A 116 6.73 15.25 13.00
C GLN A 116 7.52 16.06 11.98
N ARG A 117 8.73 15.63 11.62
CA ARG A 117 9.59 16.31 10.63
C ARG A 117 8.92 16.44 9.26
N PHE A 118 8.19 15.42 8.82
CA PHE A 118 7.42 15.45 7.58
C PHE A 118 6.27 16.44 7.65
N LEU A 119 5.53 16.46 8.77
CA LEU A 119 4.47 17.43 8.99
C LEU A 119 5.02 18.87 8.98
N ASP A 120 6.13 19.11 9.67
CA ASP A 120 6.79 20.42 9.71
C ASP A 120 7.28 20.82 8.31
N GLN A 121 7.82 19.87 7.55
CA GLN A 121 8.25 20.08 6.17
C GLN A 121 7.09 20.43 5.24
N LYS A 122 5.98 19.68 5.28
CA LYS A 122 4.77 19.97 4.51
C LYS A 122 4.14 21.32 4.90
N LYS A 123 4.14 21.67 6.20
CA LYS A 123 3.71 23.01 6.66
C LYS A 123 4.61 24.11 6.10
N LYS A 124 5.93 23.90 6.06
CA LYS A 124 6.87 24.84 5.45
C LYS A 124 6.63 25.00 3.95
N GLU A 125 6.43 23.89 3.22
CA GLU A 125 6.06 23.90 1.80
C GLU A 125 4.81 24.73 1.55
N PHE A 126 3.76 24.54 2.36
CA PHE A 126 2.55 25.36 2.28
C PHE A 126 2.81 26.85 2.48
N LEU A 127 3.60 27.21 3.50
CA LEU A 127 3.88 28.62 3.84
C LEU A 127 4.68 29.35 2.75
N VAL A 128 5.52 28.64 2.00
CA VAL A 128 6.32 29.24 0.91
C VAL A 128 5.66 29.06 -0.47
N LEU A 129 4.54 28.34 -0.55
CA LEU A 129 3.83 28.06 -1.79
C LEU A 129 3.38 29.37 -2.45
N LYS A 130 3.85 29.59 -3.67
CA LYS A 130 3.48 30.70 -4.54
C LYS A 130 3.16 30.17 -5.92
N GLN A 131 2.25 30.81 -6.63
CA GLN A 131 1.87 30.37 -7.97
C GLN A 131 3.06 30.40 -8.95
N GLU A 132 3.86 31.48 -8.92
CA GLU A 132 5.01 31.68 -9.80
C GLU A 132 4.70 31.39 -11.28
N ASN A 133 5.35 30.37 -11.86
CA ASN A 133 5.20 29.94 -13.24
C ASN A 133 4.19 28.79 -13.42
N MET A 134 3.54 28.33 -12.34
CA MET A 134 2.51 27.28 -12.42
C MET A 134 1.24 27.84 -13.03
N ILE A 135 0.55 26.99 -13.80
CA ILE A 135 -0.82 27.30 -14.21
C ILE A 135 -1.74 27.27 -12.99
N VAL A 136 -2.84 28.03 -13.04
CA VAL A 136 -3.77 28.19 -11.91
C VAL A 136 -4.25 26.84 -11.38
N PHE A 137 -4.52 25.87 -12.27
CA PHE A 137 -4.96 24.53 -11.90
C PHE A 137 -3.92 23.75 -11.07
N GLU A 138 -2.64 23.80 -11.46
CA GLU A 138 -1.56 23.13 -10.72
C GLU A 138 -1.35 23.77 -9.34
N TYR A 139 -1.36 25.10 -9.29
CA TYR A 139 -1.26 25.82 -8.02
C TYR A 139 -2.43 25.51 -7.09
N GLU A 140 -3.66 25.46 -7.61
CA GLU A 140 -4.85 25.11 -6.83
C GLU A 140 -4.74 23.69 -6.27
N GLN A 141 -4.31 22.72 -7.08
CA GLN A 141 -4.12 21.35 -6.64
C GLN A 141 -3.09 21.25 -5.50
N GLU A 142 -1.92 21.88 -5.65
CA GLU A 142 -0.87 21.93 -4.62
C GLU A 142 -1.36 22.66 -3.36
N PHE A 143 -2.07 23.77 -3.52
CA PHE A 143 -2.63 24.53 -2.41
C PHE A 143 -3.61 23.68 -1.60
N VAL A 144 -4.54 22.98 -2.25
CA VAL A 144 -5.50 22.11 -1.57
C VAL A 144 -4.78 20.97 -0.86
N GLN A 145 -3.83 20.30 -1.52
CA GLN A 145 -3.06 19.19 -0.96
C GLN A 145 -2.28 19.60 0.28
N LEU A 146 -1.64 20.76 0.26
CA LEU A 146 -0.80 21.25 1.36
C LEU A 146 -1.60 21.97 2.47
N SER A 147 -2.80 22.50 2.17
CA SER A 147 -3.65 23.20 3.15
C SER A 147 -4.04 22.35 4.36
N LYS A 148 -4.07 21.01 4.21
CA LYS A 148 -4.42 20.08 5.28
C LYS A 148 -3.41 20.08 6.44
N TYR A 149 -2.16 20.47 6.20
CA TYR A 149 -1.10 20.55 7.21
C TYR A 149 -1.02 21.92 7.91
N ALA A 150 -1.81 22.89 7.45
CA ALA A 150 -1.82 24.24 8.00
C ALA A 150 -2.85 24.42 9.12
N ARG A 151 -3.76 23.46 9.32
CA ARG A 151 -4.78 23.52 10.37
C ARG A 151 -4.14 23.13 11.71
N GLU A 152 -4.24 24.04 12.68
CA GLU A 152 -3.87 23.85 14.08
C GLU A 152 -4.97 23.13 14.86
#